data_AF-A0A7C4EJF0-F1
#
_entry.id   AF-A0A7C4EJF0-F1
#
_cell.length_a   1.000
_cell.length_b   1.000
_cell.length_c   1.000
_cell.angle_alpha   90.00
_cell.angle_beta   90.00
_cell.angle_gamma   90.00
#
_symmetry.space_group_name_H-M   'P 1'
#
loop_
_entity.id
_entity.type
_entity.pdbx_description
1 polymer ?
#
loop_
_entity_poly.entity_id
_entity_poly.type
_entity_poly.pdbx_seq_one_letter_code
_entity_poly.pdbx_strand_id
1 'polypeptide(L)'
;MRTLLAAVALSALLCGCQGATRALTPEEFYGFCWPAQVDYNCWDDDLCQQYKDYLMQEHASKQECIKGCLDMQTEKYRQDAMRGCDVAIRNASDWCEMYCRRYFDSGQAEIDRQNAQQPAPAFTGPGYMQ
;
A
#
# COMPACT_ATOMS: atom_id res chain seq x y z
N MET A 1 -1.05 46.51 -10.47
CA MET A 1 -0.09 45.37 -10.56
C MET A 1 0.33 44.81 -9.20
N ARG A 2 0.60 45.63 -8.18
CA ARG A 2 0.93 45.15 -6.81
C ARG A 2 -0.15 44.29 -6.14
N THR A 3 -1.42 44.52 -6.45
CA THR A 3 -2.56 43.76 -5.90
C THR A 3 -2.73 42.35 -6.48
N LEU A 4 -2.19 42.07 -7.68
CA LEU A 4 -2.30 40.75 -8.31
C LEU A 4 -1.31 39.74 -7.71
N LEU A 5 -0.15 40.20 -7.22
CA LEU A 5 0.85 39.34 -6.57
C LEU A 5 0.38 38.84 -5.19
N ALA A 6 -0.41 39.63 -4.48
CA ALA A 6 -0.95 39.24 -3.17
C ALA A 6 -1.98 38.11 -3.28
N ALA A 7 -2.77 38.08 -4.36
CA ALA A 7 -3.78 37.04 -4.57
C ALA A 7 -3.17 35.67 -4.89
N VAL A 8 -2.04 35.64 -5.61
CA VAL A 8 -1.33 34.39 -5.97
C VAL A 8 -0.57 33.81 -4.77
N ALA A 9 -0.09 34.67 -3.86
CA ALA A 9 0.57 34.21 -2.64
C ALA A 9 -0.40 33.56 -1.65
N LEU A 10 -1.66 34.00 -1.58
CA LEU A 10 -2.67 33.42 -0.68
C LEU A 10 -3.18 32.05 -1.13
N SER A 11 -3.24 31.77 -2.43
CA SER A 11 -3.70 30.47 -2.95
C SER A 11 -2.67 29.35 -2.74
N ALA A 12 -1.37 29.67 -2.61
CA ALA A 12 -0.33 28.68 -2.34
C ALA A 12 -0.34 28.13 -0.90
N LEU A 13 -0.91 28.87 0.06
CA LEU A 13 -0.96 28.47 1.48
C LEU A 13 -2.12 27.51 1.80
N LEU A 14 -3.14 27.43 0.95
CA LEU A 14 -4.31 26.55 1.19
C LEU A 14 -4.12 25.12 0.69
N CYS A 15 -3.06 24.83 -0.08
CA CYS A 15 -2.76 23.47 -0.56
C CYS A 15 -1.83 22.67 0.38
N GLY A 16 -1.32 23.26 1.46
CA GLY A 16 -0.29 22.64 2.31
C GLY A 16 -0.78 21.72 3.43
N CYS A 17 -2.08 21.60 3.67
CA CYS A 17 -2.63 20.91 4.85
C CYS A 17 -3.68 19.84 4.51
N GLN A 18 -3.59 19.18 3.35
CA GLN A 18 -4.22 17.86 3.24
C GLN A 18 -3.31 16.89 3.98
N GLY A 19 -3.79 16.41 5.14
CA GLY A 19 -3.04 15.57 6.07
C GLY A 19 -2.23 14.52 5.32
N ALA A 20 -0.91 14.67 5.41
CA ALA A 20 0.05 13.76 4.80
C ALA A 20 -0.13 12.37 5.43
N THR A 21 -1.08 11.62 4.88
CA THR A 21 -1.31 10.24 5.23
C THR A 21 -0.20 9.49 4.54
N ARG A 22 0.86 9.14 5.27
CA ARG A 22 2.00 8.42 4.70
C ARG A 22 1.54 7.03 4.23
N ALA A 23 2.00 6.61 3.05
CA ALA A 23 1.83 5.23 2.59
C ALA A 23 2.48 4.27 3.60
N LEU A 24 1.77 3.19 3.92
CA LEU A 24 2.34 2.09 4.68
C LEU A 24 3.23 1.29 3.73
N THR A 25 4.41 0.84 4.15
CA THR A 25 5.22 -0.09 3.34
C THR A 25 4.79 -1.54 3.56
N PRO A 26 5.05 -2.47 2.62
CA PRO A 26 4.76 -3.88 2.81
C PRO A 26 5.45 -4.50 4.04
N GLU A 27 6.64 -4.02 4.38
CA GLU A 27 7.39 -4.43 5.57
C GLU A 27 6.75 -3.92 6.85
N GLU A 28 6.27 -2.67 6.86
CA GLU A 28 5.50 -2.12 7.97
C GLU A 28 4.21 -2.92 8.16
N PHE A 29 3.48 -3.22 7.09
CA PHE A 29 2.33 -4.11 7.12
C PHE A 29 2.66 -5.46 7.78
N TYR A 30 3.72 -6.13 7.31
CA TYR A 30 4.11 -7.43 7.85
C TYR A 30 4.45 -7.36 9.34
N GLY A 31 5.17 -6.31 9.76
CA GLY A 31 5.51 -6.06 11.17
C GLY A 31 4.29 -5.79 12.06
N PHE A 32 3.19 -5.26 11.52
CA PHE A 32 1.94 -5.08 12.26
C PHE A 32 1.02 -6.30 12.22
N CYS A 33 1.06 -7.07 11.13
CA CYS A 33 0.26 -8.27 10.97
C CYS A 33 0.80 -9.42 11.83
N TRP A 34 2.13 -9.60 11.89
CA TRP A 34 2.78 -10.71 12.59
C TRP A 34 2.42 -10.83 14.09
N PRO A 35 2.43 -9.76 14.90
CA PRO A 35 2.06 -9.84 16.32
C PRO A 35 0.58 -10.15 16.54
N ALA A 36 -0.27 -9.99 15.52
CA ALA A 36 -1.70 -10.31 15.59
C ALA A 36 -1.97 -11.81 15.41
N GLN A 37 -0.95 -12.61 15.04
CA GLN A 37 -1.02 -14.06 14.91
C GLN A 37 -0.72 -14.82 16.22
N VAL A 38 -0.57 -14.11 17.35
CA VAL A 38 -0.13 -14.68 18.65
C VAL A 38 -1.28 -15.44 19.36
N ASP A 39 -2.06 -16.19 18.60
CA ASP A 39 -2.92 -17.26 19.13
C ASP A 39 -2.32 -18.61 18.70
N TYR A 40 -2.04 -19.47 19.68
CA TYR A 40 -1.12 -20.63 19.56
C TYR A 40 -1.51 -21.67 18.49
N ASN A 41 -2.74 -21.59 17.96
CA ASN A 41 -3.30 -22.53 16.99
C ASN A 41 -3.27 -22.03 15.54
N CYS A 42 -2.82 -20.79 15.33
CA CYS A 42 -2.92 -20.08 14.04
C CYS A 42 -1.57 -19.62 13.49
N TRP A 43 -0.50 -20.27 13.95
CA TRP A 43 0.88 -20.12 13.48
C TRP A 43 1.10 -20.71 12.07
N ASP A 44 0.14 -20.51 11.15
CA ASP A 44 0.52 -20.51 9.75
C ASP A 44 1.27 -19.19 9.52
N ASP A 45 2.60 -19.24 9.67
CA ASP A 45 3.55 -18.15 9.41
C ASP A 45 3.29 -17.47 8.04
N ASP A 46 2.59 -18.18 7.16
CA ASP A 46 2.27 -17.78 5.81
C ASP A 46 1.01 -16.90 5.68
N LEU A 47 0.18 -16.71 6.71
CA LEU A 47 -1.01 -15.85 6.59
C LEU A 47 -0.62 -14.40 6.27
N CYS A 48 0.22 -13.78 7.10
CA CYS A 48 0.69 -12.41 6.87
C CYS A 48 1.59 -12.32 5.63
N GLN A 49 2.34 -13.37 5.30
CA GLN A 49 3.17 -13.42 4.10
C GLN A 49 2.30 -13.41 2.82
N GLN A 50 1.24 -14.21 2.76
CA GLN A 50 0.32 -14.21 1.62
C GLN A 50 -0.35 -12.86 1.40
N TYR A 51 -0.78 -12.20 2.48
CA TYR A 51 -1.31 -10.84 2.38
C TYR A 51 -0.24 -9.85 1.88
N LYS A 52 1.00 -9.96 2.38
CA LYS A 52 2.12 -9.14 1.89
C LYS A 52 2.35 -9.36 0.39
N ASP A 53 2.40 -10.61 -0.06
CA ASP A 53 2.63 -10.97 -1.45
C ASP A 53 1.52 -10.45 -2.36
N TYR A 54 0.26 -10.45 -1.89
CA TYR A 54 -0.84 -9.81 -2.57
C TYR A 54 -0.65 -8.29 -2.68
N LEU A 55 -0.28 -7.62 -1.58
CA LEU A 55 -0.07 -6.17 -1.54
C LEU A 55 1.13 -5.68 -2.36
N MET A 56 2.08 -6.56 -2.66
CA MET A 56 3.21 -6.27 -3.54
C MET A 56 2.84 -6.32 -5.03
N GLN A 57 1.65 -6.79 -5.38
CA GLN A 57 1.16 -6.77 -6.75
C GLN A 57 0.66 -5.37 -7.13
N GLU A 58 0.69 -5.05 -8.42
CA GLU A 58 0.10 -3.81 -8.91
C GLU A 58 -1.44 -3.91 -8.86
N HIS A 59 -2.07 -2.93 -8.23
CA HIS A 59 -3.53 -2.80 -8.18
C HIS A 59 -3.99 -1.58 -8.98
N ALA A 60 -5.02 -1.74 -9.82
CA ALA A 60 -5.52 -0.65 -10.65
C ALA A 60 -6.26 0.39 -9.82
N SER A 61 -6.91 0.00 -8.72
CA SER A 61 -7.66 0.91 -7.86
C SER A 61 -7.66 0.54 -6.38
N LYS A 62 -7.98 1.53 -5.55
CA LYS A 62 -8.22 1.36 -4.11
C LYS A 62 -9.30 0.30 -3.84
N GLN A 63 -10.39 0.35 -4.60
CA GLN A 63 -11.53 -0.56 -4.45
C GLN A 63 -11.16 -1.99 -4.80
N GLU A 64 -10.36 -2.19 -5.84
CA GLU A 64 -9.84 -3.50 -6.22
C GLU A 64 -8.91 -4.07 -5.14
N CYS A 65 -7.97 -3.26 -4.64
CA CYS A 65 -7.06 -3.65 -3.56
C CYS A 65 -7.83 -4.14 -2.33
N ILE A 66 -8.79 -3.34 -1.85
CA ILE A 66 -9.66 -3.67 -0.71
C ILE A 66 -10.48 -4.93 -0.99
N LYS A 67 -11.05 -5.05 -2.19
CA LYS A 67 -11.84 -6.24 -2.56
C LYS A 67 -11.01 -7.52 -2.47
N GLY A 68 -9.77 -7.52 -2.96
CA GLY A 68 -8.93 -8.72 -2.84
C GLY A 68 -8.53 -9.04 -1.40
N CYS A 69 -8.34 -8.04 -0.52
CA CYS A 69 -8.15 -8.28 0.91
C CYS A 69 -9.34 -9.06 1.53
N LEU A 70 -10.57 -8.66 1.18
CA LEU A 70 -11.81 -9.30 1.64
C LEU A 70 -12.03 -10.69 1.02
N ASP A 71 -11.69 -10.86 -0.25
CA ASP A 71 -11.77 -12.16 -0.93
C ASP A 71 -10.77 -13.14 -0.28
N MET A 72 -9.54 -12.70 0.04
CA MET A 72 -8.56 -13.48 0.80
C MET A 72 -9.06 -13.83 2.21
N GLN A 73 -9.69 -12.87 2.90
CA GLN A 73 -10.25 -13.09 4.23
C GLN A 73 -11.29 -14.21 4.19
N THR A 74 -12.19 -14.16 3.21
CA THR A 74 -13.25 -15.16 3.02
C THR A 74 -12.66 -16.53 2.73
N GLU A 75 -11.62 -16.60 1.92
CA GLU A 75 -10.94 -17.86 1.60
C GLU A 75 -10.24 -18.45 2.82
N LYS A 76 -9.50 -17.63 3.58
CA LYS A 76 -8.86 -18.07 4.83
C LYS A 76 -9.87 -18.53 5.88
N TYR A 77 -11.01 -17.85 5.99
CA TYR A 77 -12.10 -18.31 6.84
C TYR A 77 -12.62 -19.69 6.45
N ARG A 78 -12.68 -20.03 5.16
CA ARG A 78 -13.10 -21.36 4.71
C ARG A 78 -12.04 -22.42 5.03
N GLN A 79 -10.77 -22.09 4.85
CA GLN A 79 -9.65 -23.01 5.09
C GLN A 79 -9.46 -23.30 6.59
N ASP A 80 -9.60 -22.29 7.44
CA ASP A 80 -9.30 -22.37 8.87
C ASP A 80 -10.55 -22.34 9.77
N ALA A 81 -11.75 -22.56 9.21
CA ALA A 81 -13.03 -22.52 9.92
C ALA A 81 -13.07 -23.36 11.21
N MET A 82 -12.27 -24.43 11.27
CA MET A 82 -12.22 -25.36 12.41
C MET A 82 -11.04 -25.11 13.37
N ARG A 83 -10.13 -24.18 13.05
CA ARG A 83 -8.89 -23.93 13.81
C ARG A 83 -8.97 -22.75 14.78
N GLY A 84 -10.05 -21.96 14.74
CA GLY A 84 -10.23 -20.80 15.63
C GLY A 84 -9.32 -19.62 15.28
N CYS A 85 -8.97 -19.45 14.01
CA CYS A 85 -8.09 -18.39 13.52
C CYS A 85 -8.82 -17.11 13.12
N ASP A 86 -10.05 -16.96 13.56
CA ASP A 86 -10.94 -15.91 13.13
C ASP A 86 -10.43 -14.52 13.48
N VAL A 87 -9.81 -14.36 14.65
CA VAL A 87 -9.23 -13.09 15.11
C VAL A 87 -7.99 -12.74 14.30
N ALA A 88 -7.09 -13.70 14.06
CA ALA A 88 -5.87 -13.49 13.28
C ALA A 88 -6.20 -13.13 11.82
N ILE A 89 -7.15 -13.86 11.20
CA ILE A 89 -7.63 -13.60 9.83
C ILE A 89 -8.27 -12.21 9.72
N ARG A 90 -9.10 -11.82 10.71
CA ARG A 90 -9.67 -10.48 10.78
C ARG A 90 -8.61 -9.40 10.86
N ASN A 91 -7.67 -9.53 11.80
CA ASN A 91 -6.61 -8.55 11.97
C ASN A 91 -5.77 -8.42 10.70
N ALA A 92 -5.38 -9.53 10.06
CA ALA A 92 -4.62 -9.49 8.80
C ALA A 92 -5.38 -8.75 7.69
N SER A 93 -6.68 -9.02 7.55
CA SER A 93 -7.54 -8.33 6.60
C SER A 93 -7.69 -6.84 6.90
N ASP A 94 -7.88 -6.45 8.16
CA ASP A 94 -8.01 -5.05 8.58
C ASP A 94 -6.73 -4.25 8.27
N TRP A 95 -5.56 -4.84 8.53
CA TRP A 95 -4.27 -4.26 8.16
C TRP A 95 -4.09 -4.16 6.63
N CYS A 96 -4.57 -5.16 5.87
CA CYS A 96 -4.54 -5.14 4.41
C CYS A 96 -5.39 -4.00 3.85
N GLU A 97 -6.63 -3.85 4.35
CA GLU A 97 -7.50 -2.74 3.97
C GLU A 97 -6.89 -1.38 4.30
N MET A 98 -6.29 -1.25 5.48
CA MET A 98 -5.65 -0.01 5.89
C MET A 98 -4.42 0.31 5.02
N TYR A 99 -3.63 -0.70 4.63
CA TYR A 99 -2.55 -0.53 3.66
C TYR A 99 -3.11 0.03 2.35
N CYS A 100 -4.11 -0.63 1.76
CA CYS A 100 -4.73 -0.19 0.51
C CYS A 100 -5.21 1.26 0.61
N ARG A 101 -5.89 1.62 1.71
CA ARG A 101 -6.35 3.00 1.91
C ARG A 101 -5.20 3.98 1.94
N ARG A 102 -4.16 3.73 2.73
CA ARG A 102 -3.01 4.63 2.85
C ARG A 102 -2.19 4.73 1.56
N TYR A 103 -1.98 3.62 0.88
CA TYR A 103 -1.23 3.58 -0.38
C TYR A 103 -1.88 4.44 -1.47
N PHE A 104 -3.20 4.34 -1.63
CA PHE A 104 -3.93 5.13 -2.62
C PHE A 104 -4.21 6.57 -2.16
N ASP A 105 -4.55 6.79 -0.89
CA ASP A 105 -4.89 8.13 -0.37
C ASP A 105 -3.66 9.04 -0.22
N SER A 106 -2.45 8.46 -0.07
CA SER A 106 -1.19 9.21 0.01
C SER A 106 -0.68 9.74 -1.34
N GLY A 107 -1.24 9.25 -2.46
CA GLY A 107 -0.71 9.48 -3.81
C GLY A 107 0.47 8.58 -4.18
N GLN A 108 0.91 7.66 -3.31
CA GLN A 108 2.03 6.75 -3.60
C GLN A 108 1.76 5.88 -4.84
N ALA A 109 0.52 5.41 -5.01
CA ALA A 109 0.11 4.64 -6.19
C ALA A 109 0.36 5.38 -7.52
N GLU A 110 0.21 6.70 -7.54
CA GLU A 110 0.47 7.52 -8.73
C GLU A 110 1.97 7.68 -8.97
N ILE A 111 2.74 7.92 -7.89
CA ILE A 111 4.20 8.03 -7.95
C ILE A 111 4.81 6.74 -8.50
N ASP A 112 4.37 5.57 -8.01
CA ASP A 112 4.91 4.28 -8.44
C ASP A 112 4.58 3.98 -9.90
N ARG A 113 3.38 4.33 -10.38
CA ARG A 113 3.01 4.23 -11.80
C ARG A 113 3.85 5.14 -12.69
N GLN A 114 4.10 6.38 -12.26
CA GLN A 114 4.94 7.32 -12.99
C GLN A 114 6.38 6.83 -13.09
N ASN A 115 6.92 6.30 -11.98
CA ASN A 115 8.26 5.71 -11.96
C ASN A 115 8.36 4.46 -12.85
N ALA A 116 7.32 3.62 -12.89
CA ALA A 116 7.27 2.45 -13.77
C ALA A 116 7.21 2.83 -15.27
N GLN A 117 6.68 4.00 -15.59
CA GLN A 117 6.56 4.51 -16.96
C GLN A 117 7.79 5.31 -17.42
N GLN A 118 8.74 5.62 -16.53
CA GLN A 118 9.97 6.32 -16.93
C GLN A 118 10.81 5.42 -17.84
N PRO A 119 11.07 5.83 -19.10
CA PRO A 119 11.93 5.06 -19.99
C PRO A 119 13.32 4.99 -19.36
N ALA A 120 13.92 3.79 -19.38
CA ALA A 120 15.28 3.59 -18.89
C ALA A 120 16.21 4.67 -19.49
N PRO A 121 17.09 5.28 -18.68
CA PRO A 121 17.97 6.32 -19.18
C PRO A 121 18.74 5.76 -20.37
N ALA A 122 18.61 6.42 -21.53
CA ALA A 122 19.39 6.08 -22.70
C ALA A 122 20.86 6.18 -22.30
N PHE A 123 21.51 5.04 -22.14
CA PHE A 123 22.95 4.95 -21.95
C PHE A 123 23.60 5.43 -23.25
N THR A 124 23.76 6.75 -23.39
CA THR A 124 24.72 7.34 -24.32
C THR A 124 26.11 7.11 -23.73
N GLY A 125 26.60 5.88 -23.85
CA GLY A 125 27.98 5.56 -23.54
C GLY A 125 28.90 6.46 -24.37
N PRO A 126 29.92 7.09 -23.77
CA PRO A 126 30.89 7.85 -24.54
C PRO A 126 31.58 6.89 -25.50
N GLY A 127 31.41 7.13 -26.80
CA GLY A 127 32.09 6.39 -27.85
C GLY A 127 33.59 6.54 -27.68
N TYR A 128 34.25 5.51 -27.16
CA TYR A 128 35.68 5.32 -27.33
C TYR A 128 35.89 4.90 -28.79
N MET A 129 36.09 5.89 -29.65
CA MET A 129 36.71 5.67 -30.96
C MET A 129 38.15 5.20 -30.71
N GLN A 130 38.45 3.97 -31.12
CA GLN A 130 39.80 3.54 -31.50
C GLN A 130 39.91 3.56 -33.01
#